data_AF-A0A812JQM4-F1
#
_entry.id   AF-A0A812JQM4-F1
#
_cell.length_a   1.000
_cell.length_b   1.000
_cell.length_c   1.000
_cell.angle_alpha   90.00
_cell.angle_beta   90.00
_cell.angle_gamma   90.00
#
_symmetry.space_group_name_H-M   'P 1'
#
loop_
_entity.id
_entity.type
_entity.pdbx_description
1 polymer ?
#
loop_
_entity_poly.entity_id
_entity_poly.type
_entity_poly.pdbx_seq_one_letter_code
_entity_poly.pdbx_strand_id
1 'polypeptide(L)'
;MKRRLDESPRLLRVLKLSGEELATIPVEELSDVRSLKQHLQKTSGLPPRFRQKLLRDGVALDDAMVLDSPMDLNLVVLPLLKSDAEQAKLLIAAVIHGDVRRVNELLDGAQDPDDANLRGETPLYEAAKRGQTESAQLLLEAGADVNKCSMPGHPWHPFAGGEEAEPLSVACQQGHKDVVALLLEAAASVESGRLFELLPLGWASVKGRPDIICQLLEARADVGNAGISSLPPLLIAAGLGHLDAARVLLEGKATVDTCSEGITPLGFAAYSGRVDVMRLLLGAGADAE
;
A
#
# COMPACT_ATOMS: atom_id res chain seq x y z
N MET A 1 -32.87 8.33 47.50
CA MET A 1 -32.71 9.37 46.45
C MET A 1 -31.23 9.66 46.25
N LYS A 2 -30.60 9.08 45.21
CA LYS A 2 -29.39 9.64 44.58
C LYS A 2 -29.64 9.58 43.09
N ARG A 3 -29.68 10.77 42.47
CA ARG A 3 -29.99 11.01 41.07
C ARG A 3 -29.02 10.17 40.21
N ARG A 4 -29.57 9.29 39.35
CA ARG A 4 -28.89 8.95 38.09
C ARG A 4 -28.85 10.27 37.33
N LEU A 5 -27.67 10.87 37.22
CA LEU A 5 -27.45 11.92 36.24
C LEU A 5 -27.61 11.23 34.89
N ASP A 6 -28.64 11.67 34.20
CA ASP A 6 -28.96 11.36 32.82
C ASP A 6 -27.85 12.00 31.98
N GLU A 7 -26.66 11.38 31.92
CA GLU A 7 -25.62 11.79 30.98
C GLU A 7 -26.09 11.37 29.60
N SER A 8 -26.86 12.26 28.98
CA SER A 8 -27.17 12.18 27.56
C SER A 8 -25.85 11.97 26.81
N PRO A 9 -25.77 10.99 25.89
CA PRO A 9 -24.54 10.74 25.16
C PRO A 9 -24.07 12.03 24.48
N ARG A 10 -22.77 12.35 24.61
CA ARG A 10 -22.18 13.50 23.95
C ARG A 10 -21.99 13.12 22.49
N LEU A 11 -22.88 13.60 21.65
CA LEU A 11 -22.96 13.17 20.25
C LEU A 11 -22.47 14.27 19.31
N LEU A 12 -21.68 13.85 18.32
CA LEU A 12 -21.42 14.60 17.10
C LEU A 12 -22.49 14.23 16.09
N ARG A 13 -23.16 15.23 15.52
CA ARG A 13 -24.17 15.01 14.47
C ARG A 13 -23.64 15.54 13.16
N VAL A 14 -23.48 14.65 12.20
CA VAL A 14 -23.03 15.01 10.85
C VAL A 14 -24.26 15.13 9.97
N LEU A 15 -24.46 16.30 9.38
CA LEU A 15 -25.62 16.66 8.59
C LEU A 15 -25.20 16.92 7.13
N LYS A 16 -26.09 16.65 6.17
CA LYS A 16 -25.98 17.22 4.83
C LYS A 16 -26.29 18.72 4.89
N LEU A 17 -25.88 19.47 3.86
CA LEU A 17 -26.32 20.87 3.69
C LEU A 17 -27.85 21.04 3.61
N SER A 18 -28.60 19.98 3.28
CA SER A 18 -30.06 19.96 3.30
C SER A 18 -30.65 19.89 4.72
N GLY A 19 -29.83 19.69 5.75
CA GLY A 19 -30.26 19.48 7.14
C GLY A 19 -30.60 18.02 7.49
N GLU A 20 -30.48 17.08 6.54
CA GLU A 20 -30.67 15.65 6.78
C GLU A 20 -29.48 15.07 7.57
N GLU A 21 -29.76 14.29 8.61
CA GLU A 21 -28.74 13.64 9.43
C GLU A 21 -28.11 12.45 8.67
N LEU A 22 -26.79 12.48 8.53
CA LEU A 22 -26.00 11.43 7.90
C LEU A 22 -25.51 10.39 8.90
N ALA A 23 -25.00 10.88 10.03
CA ALA A 23 -24.39 10.04 11.06
C ALA A 23 -24.45 10.75 12.41
N THR A 24 -24.57 9.95 13.46
CA THR A 24 -24.52 10.40 14.85
C THR A 24 -23.51 9.51 15.57
N ILE A 25 -22.44 10.12 16.07
CA ILE A 25 -21.27 9.40 16.59
C ILE A 25 -20.91 9.95 17.97
N PRO A 26 -20.65 9.10 18.98
CA PRO A 26 -20.18 9.56 20.28
C PRO A 26 -18.83 10.29 20.16
N VAL A 27 -18.70 11.41 20.87
CA VAL A 27 -17.47 12.22 20.92
C VAL A 27 -16.28 11.39 21.40
N GLU A 28 -16.53 10.40 22.27
CA GLU A 28 -15.50 9.54 22.87
C GLU A 28 -14.87 8.54 21.88
N GLU A 29 -15.51 8.28 20.73
CA GLU A 29 -15.01 7.34 19.72
C GLU A 29 -13.97 7.95 18.78
N LEU A 30 -13.81 9.28 18.78
CA LEU A 30 -13.02 10.00 17.80
C LEU A 30 -12.09 11.00 18.49
N SER A 31 -10.86 11.14 17.99
CA SER A 31 -9.92 12.14 18.51
C SER A 31 -10.09 13.51 17.83
N ASP A 32 -10.26 13.50 16.52
CA ASP A 32 -10.17 14.68 15.66
C ASP A 32 -11.02 14.56 14.40
N VAL A 33 -11.07 15.65 13.64
CA VAL A 33 -11.78 15.75 12.36
C VAL A 33 -11.26 14.74 11.33
N ARG A 34 -9.96 14.44 11.30
CA ARG A 34 -9.38 13.40 10.42
C ARG A 34 -10.00 12.04 10.71
N SER A 35 -10.04 11.65 11.98
CA SER A 35 -10.59 10.37 12.44
C SER A 35 -12.09 10.29 12.16
N LEU A 36 -12.82 11.40 12.32
CA LEU A 36 -14.23 11.50 11.95
C LEU A 36 -14.45 11.24 10.45
N LYS A 37 -13.69 11.92 9.57
CA LYS A 37 -13.80 11.72 8.11
C LYS A 37 -13.49 10.28 7.70
N GLN A 38 -12.45 9.69 8.30
CA GLN A 38 -12.09 8.29 8.05
C GLN A 38 -13.16 7.32 8.56
N HIS A 39 -13.76 7.60 9.72
CA HIS A 39 -14.88 6.82 10.25
C HIS A 39 -16.07 6.88 9.29
N LEU A 40 -16.47 8.08 8.85
CA LEU A 40 -17.55 8.30 7.89
C LEU A 40 -17.34 7.58 6.55
N GLN A 41 -16.10 7.55 6.05
CA GLN A 41 -15.75 6.78 4.86
C GLN A 41 -16.00 5.27 5.09
N LYS A 42 -15.55 4.74 6.23
CA LYS A 42 -15.64 3.30 6.54
C LYS A 42 -17.07 2.84 6.85
N THR A 43 -17.84 3.60 7.62
CA THR A 43 -19.17 3.17 8.09
C THR A 43 -20.32 3.63 7.20
N SER A 44 -20.19 4.78 6.55
CA SER A 44 -21.26 5.37 5.73
C SER A 44 -21.00 5.29 4.22
N GLY A 45 -19.86 4.74 3.79
CA GLY A 45 -19.49 4.63 2.38
C GLY A 45 -19.25 6.00 1.70
N LEU A 46 -18.96 7.02 2.50
CA LEU A 46 -18.65 8.36 2.00
C LEU A 46 -17.30 8.37 1.27
N PRO A 47 -17.05 9.35 0.37
CA PRO A 47 -15.77 9.45 -0.33
C PRO A 47 -14.57 9.62 0.61
N PRO A 48 -13.34 9.43 0.12
CA PRO A 48 -12.12 9.57 0.92
C PRO A 48 -12.00 10.91 1.68
N ARG A 49 -11.19 10.94 2.74
CA ARG A 49 -11.02 12.08 3.67
C ARG A 49 -10.87 13.42 2.96
N PHE A 50 -10.02 13.47 1.94
CA PHE A 50 -9.72 14.69 1.19
C PHE A 50 -10.87 15.19 0.31
N ARG A 51 -11.89 14.35 0.09
CA ARG A 51 -13.14 14.73 -0.59
C ARG A 51 -14.27 15.11 0.38
N GLN A 52 -13.99 15.13 1.68
CA GLN A 52 -14.93 15.52 2.72
C GLN A 52 -14.52 16.86 3.34
N LYS A 53 -15.41 17.86 3.27
CA LYS A 53 -15.23 19.14 3.97
C LYS A 53 -16.28 19.27 5.06
N LEU A 54 -15.83 19.20 6.31
CA LEU A 54 -16.68 19.39 7.48
C LEU A 54 -16.68 20.87 7.88
N LEU A 55 -17.87 21.40 8.10
CA LEU A 55 -18.12 22.79 8.42
C LEU A 55 -18.82 22.88 9.77
N ARG A 56 -18.37 23.79 10.63
CA ARG A 56 -19.10 24.24 11.82
C ARG A 56 -19.49 25.69 11.63
N ASP A 57 -20.79 25.99 11.70
CA ASP A 57 -21.33 27.34 11.49
C ASP A 57 -20.87 27.98 10.15
N GLY A 58 -20.72 27.16 9.12
CA GLY A 58 -20.24 27.59 7.79
C GLY A 58 -18.72 27.74 7.66
N VAL A 59 -17.95 27.51 8.72
CA VAL A 59 -16.48 27.58 8.71
C VAL A 59 -15.90 26.18 8.58
N ALA A 60 -14.98 25.99 7.63
CA ALA A 60 -14.33 24.72 7.42
C ALA A 60 -13.37 24.37 8.56
N LEU A 61 -13.46 23.12 9.00
CA LEU A 61 -12.60 22.59 10.05
C LEU A 61 -11.31 22.04 9.47
N ASP A 62 -10.23 22.23 10.21
CA ASP A 62 -8.93 21.59 9.98
C ASP A 62 -8.98 20.15 10.51
N ASP A 63 -8.23 19.27 9.86
CA ASP A 63 -8.19 17.85 10.18
C ASP A 63 -7.57 17.56 11.55
N ALA A 64 -6.72 18.45 12.04
CA ALA A 64 -6.14 18.37 13.38
C ALA A 64 -7.06 18.93 14.49
N MET A 65 -8.25 19.45 14.14
CA MET A 65 -9.15 19.97 15.16
C MET A 65 -9.70 18.84 16.03
N VAL A 66 -9.43 18.94 17.33
CA VAL A 66 -9.93 18.00 18.34
C VAL A 66 -11.45 18.12 18.46
N LEU A 67 -12.11 16.97 18.50
CA LEU A 67 -13.55 16.85 18.70
C LEU A 67 -13.81 16.41 20.14
N ASP A 68 -13.81 17.35 21.08
CA ASP A 68 -13.96 17.09 22.52
C ASP A 68 -15.36 17.41 23.06
N SER A 69 -16.26 17.92 22.22
CA SER A 69 -17.55 18.46 22.62
C SER A 69 -18.63 18.19 21.58
N PRO A 70 -19.89 17.98 22.01
CA PRO A 70 -20.99 17.70 21.09
C PRO A 70 -21.23 18.91 20.20
N MET A 71 -21.34 18.68 18.89
CA MET A 71 -21.58 19.72 17.90
C MET A 71 -22.26 19.17 16.65
N ASP A 72 -23.02 20.03 15.99
CA ASP A 72 -23.60 19.76 14.67
C ASP A 72 -22.57 20.20 13.60
N LEU A 73 -22.28 19.29 12.66
CA LEU A 73 -21.32 19.50 11.58
C LEU A 73 -22.03 19.33 10.25
N ASN A 74 -21.79 20.25 9.32
CA ASN A 74 -22.26 20.09 7.95
C ASN A 74 -21.17 19.46 7.08
N LEU A 75 -21.49 18.37 6.40
CA LEU A 75 -20.61 17.71 5.44
C LEU A 75 -20.88 18.22 4.03
N VAL A 76 -19.81 18.65 3.36
CA VAL A 76 -19.78 18.92 1.92
C VAL A 76 -18.86 17.91 1.27
N VAL A 77 -19.39 17.17 0.29
CA VAL A 77 -18.64 16.23 -0.51
C VAL A 77 -18.11 16.94 -1.76
N LEU A 78 -16.80 16.89 -1.96
CA LEU A 78 -16.14 17.49 -3.11
C LEU A 78 -16.08 16.48 -4.27
N PRO A 79 -16.39 16.89 -5.51
CA PRO A 79 -16.07 16.09 -6.69
C PRO A 79 -14.55 16.01 -6.87
N LEU A 80 -14.05 14.95 -7.51
CA LEU A 80 -12.69 14.99 -8.03
C LEU A 80 -12.63 16.06 -9.11
N LEU A 81 -11.73 17.00 -8.95
CA LEU A 81 -11.43 17.96 -9.99
C LEU A 81 -10.45 17.28 -10.94
N LYS A 82 -10.73 17.33 -12.25
CA LYS A 82 -9.71 16.96 -13.24
C LYS A 82 -8.53 17.89 -13.04
N SER A 83 -7.40 17.35 -12.60
CA SER A 83 -6.20 18.14 -12.45
C SER A 83 -5.70 18.55 -13.84
N ASP A 84 -5.19 19.77 -13.95
CA ASP A 84 -4.39 20.12 -15.13
C ASP A 84 -3.00 19.43 -15.05
N ALA A 85 -2.30 19.39 -16.18
CA ALA A 85 -1.00 18.71 -16.26
C ALA A 85 0.05 19.31 -15.31
N GLU A 86 -0.12 20.54 -14.81
CA GLU A 86 0.78 21.16 -13.85
C GLU A 86 0.47 20.72 -12.42
N GLN A 87 -0.81 20.59 -12.06
CA GLN A 87 -1.23 20.08 -10.77
C GLN A 87 -0.76 18.65 -10.52
N ALA A 88 -0.92 17.75 -11.50
CA ALA A 88 -0.39 16.39 -11.45
C ALA A 88 1.14 16.37 -11.23
N LYS A 89 1.87 17.25 -11.93
CA LYS A 89 3.32 17.40 -11.77
C LYS A 89 3.69 17.89 -10.37
N LEU A 90 2.93 18.82 -9.79
CA LEU A 90 3.21 19.35 -8.46
C LEU A 90 3.07 18.29 -7.37
N LEU A 91 2.03 17.45 -7.44
CA LEU A 91 1.83 16.37 -6.48
C LEU A 91 2.98 15.35 -6.55
N ILE A 92 3.32 14.90 -7.75
CA ILE A 92 4.43 13.96 -7.94
C ILE A 92 5.77 14.59 -7.57
N ALA A 93 6.01 15.88 -7.86
CA ALA A 93 7.23 16.57 -7.45
C ALA A 93 7.35 16.65 -5.92
N ALA A 94 6.25 16.94 -5.22
CA ALA A 94 6.22 16.93 -3.76
C ALA A 94 6.59 15.54 -3.19
N VAL A 95 6.04 14.46 -3.77
CA VAL A 95 6.42 13.09 -3.43
C VAL A 95 7.90 12.82 -3.75
N ILE A 96 8.40 13.20 -4.93
CA ILE A 96 9.81 13.01 -5.30
C ILE A 96 10.76 13.65 -4.29
N HIS A 97 10.41 14.84 -3.80
CA HIS A 97 11.18 15.58 -2.81
C HIS A 97 10.92 15.16 -1.36
N GLY A 98 9.93 14.30 -1.12
CA GLY A 98 9.56 13.85 0.23
C GLY A 98 8.88 14.94 1.07
N ASP A 99 8.29 15.95 0.42
CA ASP A 99 7.59 17.04 1.10
C ASP A 99 6.17 16.61 1.48
N VAL A 100 6.07 15.84 2.57
CA VAL A 100 4.80 15.30 3.10
C VAL A 100 3.76 16.39 3.37
N ARG A 101 4.21 17.58 3.82
CA ARG A 101 3.30 18.72 4.08
C ARG A 101 2.68 19.20 2.78
N ARG A 102 3.50 19.38 1.75
CA ARG A 102 3.02 19.79 0.43
C ARG A 102 2.13 18.74 -0.22
N VAL A 103 2.41 17.45 -0.02
CA VAL A 103 1.51 16.35 -0.45
C VAL A 103 0.13 16.50 0.20
N ASN A 104 0.05 16.69 1.52
CA ASN A 104 -1.25 16.87 2.20
C ASN A 104 -2.00 18.10 1.69
N GLU A 105 -1.33 19.25 1.55
CA GLU A 105 -1.94 20.48 1.04
C GLU A 105 -2.49 20.35 -0.38
N LEU A 106 -1.77 19.63 -1.26
CA LEU A 106 -2.20 19.41 -2.65
C LEU A 106 -3.41 18.49 -2.71
N LEU A 107 -3.45 17.44 -1.87
CA LEU A 107 -4.58 16.52 -1.78
C LEU A 107 -5.84 17.19 -1.18
N ASP A 108 -5.69 18.17 -0.29
CA ASP A 108 -6.81 18.99 0.22
C ASP A 108 -7.54 19.78 -0.89
N GLY A 109 -6.91 19.94 -2.05
CA GLY A 109 -7.53 20.50 -3.26
C GLY A 109 -8.49 19.56 -4.00
N ALA A 110 -8.73 18.34 -3.49
CA ALA A 110 -9.54 17.29 -4.14
C ALA A 110 -9.07 16.94 -5.57
N GLN A 111 -7.74 16.99 -5.79
CA GLN A 111 -7.09 16.51 -7.00
C GLN A 111 -7.16 14.97 -7.07
N ASP A 112 -7.11 14.42 -8.29
CA ASP A 112 -7.03 12.98 -8.48
C ASP A 112 -5.66 12.47 -8.01
N PRO A 113 -5.61 11.61 -6.97
CA PRO A 113 -4.35 11.11 -6.42
C PRO A 113 -3.64 10.11 -7.35
N ASP A 114 -4.28 9.67 -8.44
CA ASP A 114 -3.70 8.73 -9.42
C ASP A 114 -3.18 9.41 -10.69
N ASP A 115 -3.25 10.75 -10.78
CA ASP A 115 -2.76 11.48 -11.95
C ASP A 115 -1.25 11.24 -12.15
N ALA A 116 -0.91 10.52 -13.22
CA ALA A 116 0.45 10.10 -13.52
C ALA A 116 1.29 11.20 -14.18
N ASN A 117 2.61 11.13 -14.00
CA ASN A 117 3.54 12.03 -14.69
C ASN A 117 3.72 11.66 -16.18
N LEU A 118 4.56 12.41 -16.89
CA LEU A 118 4.86 12.15 -18.31
C LEU A 118 5.53 10.79 -18.59
N ARG A 119 6.05 10.11 -17.55
CA ARG A 119 6.58 8.75 -17.62
C ARG A 119 5.53 7.68 -17.28
N GLY A 120 4.30 8.09 -17.01
CA GLY A 120 3.21 7.20 -16.59
C GLY A 120 3.31 6.73 -15.14
N GLU A 121 4.19 7.31 -14.32
CA GLU A 121 4.35 6.97 -12.90
C GLU A 121 3.31 7.72 -12.07
N THR A 122 2.55 7.00 -11.23
CA THR A 122 1.59 7.58 -10.28
C THR A 122 2.29 8.11 -9.03
N PRO A 123 1.67 9.03 -8.27
CA PRO A 123 2.21 9.47 -6.98
C PRO A 123 2.46 8.32 -6.01
N LEU A 124 1.55 7.33 -5.94
CA LEU A 124 1.68 6.19 -5.03
C LEU A 124 2.84 5.28 -5.43
N TYR A 125 3.03 5.05 -6.74
CA TYR A 125 4.18 4.31 -7.24
C TYR A 125 5.50 5.00 -6.86
N GLU A 126 5.60 6.31 -7.02
CA GLU A 126 6.84 7.04 -6.72
C GLU A 126 7.12 7.10 -5.21
N ALA A 127 6.08 7.25 -4.38
CA ALA A 127 6.20 7.12 -2.93
C ALA A 127 6.70 5.72 -2.54
N ALA A 128 6.14 4.68 -3.17
CA ALA A 128 6.50 3.30 -2.89
C ALA A 128 7.94 2.96 -3.30
N LYS A 129 8.37 3.42 -4.47
CA LYS A 129 9.75 3.29 -4.97
C LYS A 129 10.78 3.98 -4.07
N ARG A 130 10.40 5.09 -3.43
CA ARG A 130 11.27 5.88 -2.54
C ARG A 130 11.21 5.48 -1.07
N GLY A 131 10.27 4.62 -0.67
CA GLY A 131 10.10 4.20 0.71
C GLY A 131 9.47 5.28 1.60
N GLN A 132 8.64 6.16 1.02
CA GLN A 132 8.00 7.26 1.76
C GLN A 132 6.65 6.80 2.33
N THR A 133 6.69 6.20 3.52
CA THR A 133 5.51 5.64 4.19
C THR A 133 4.43 6.69 4.44
N GLU A 134 4.78 7.88 4.92
CA GLU A 134 3.81 8.94 5.22
C GLU A 134 3.16 9.49 3.94
N SER A 135 3.93 9.71 2.87
CA SER A 135 3.39 10.13 1.58
C SER A 135 2.45 9.07 1.01
N ALA A 136 2.83 7.79 1.06
CA ALA A 136 2.00 6.68 0.62
C ALA A 136 0.68 6.60 1.43
N GLN A 137 0.75 6.80 2.75
CA GLN A 137 -0.44 6.81 3.61
C GLN A 137 -1.41 7.94 3.23
N LEU A 138 -0.90 9.16 3.00
CA LEU A 138 -1.74 10.28 2.58
C LEU A 138 -2.41 10.01 1.22
N LEU A 139 -1.69 9.42 0.27
CA LEU A 139 -2.23 9.08 -1.05
C LEU A 139 -3.34 8.02 -0.96
N LEU A 140 -3.15 6.98 -0.13
CA LEU A 140 -4.18 5.97 0.12
C LEU A 140 -5.40 6.57 0.83
N GLU A 141 -5.20 7.51 1.76
CA GLU A 141 -6.29 8.25 2.41
C GLU A 141 -7.04 9.20 1.45
N ALA A 142 -6.40 9.63 0.36
CA ALA A 142 -7.04 10.34 -0.74
C ALA A 142 -7.81 9.42 -1.70
N GLY A 143 -7.64 8.10 -1.55
CA GLY A 143 -8.27 7.09 -2.37
C GLY A 143 -7.50 6.77 -3.65
N ALA A 144 -6.17 6.91 -3.63
CA ALA A 144 -5.31 6.37 -4.69
C ALA A 144 -5.59 4.87 -4.89
N ASP A 145 -5.67 4.43 -6.15
CA ASP A 145 -5.80 3.02 -6.47
C ASP A 145 -4.48 2.30 -6.16
N VAL A 146 -4.53 1.45 -5.14
CA VAL A 146 -3.39 0.70 -4.61
C VAL A 146 -2.71 -0.20 -5.66
N ASN A 147 -3.46 -0.64 -6.67
CA ASN A 147 -2.98 -1.52 -7.74
C ASN A 147 -2.77 -0.76 -9.06
N LYS A 148 -2.85 0.57 -9.07
CA LYS A 148 -2.66 1.36 -10.29
C LYS A 148 -1.23 1.19 -10.81
N CYS A 149 -1.08 0.47 -11.91
CA CYS A 149 0.21 0.32 -12.57
C CYS A 149 0.74 1.67 -13.07
N SER A 150 2.04 1.89 -12.89
CA SER A 150 2.77 2.84 -13.72
C SER A 150 2.71 2.33 -15.16
N MET A 151 2.22 3.12 -16.11
CA MET A 151 2.19 2.73 -17.52
C MET A 151 3.50 3.13 -18.21
N PRO A 152 4.02 2.35 -19.19
CA PRO A 152 5.13 2.80 -20.01
C PRO A 152 4.77 4.12 -20.70
N GLY A 153 5.69 5.07 -20.71
CA GLY A 153 5.47 6.38 -21.30
C GLY A 153 4.97 6.33 -22.77
N HIS A 154 4.01 7.21 -23.08
CA HIS A 154 3.43 7.62 -24.37
C HIS A 154 3.29 6.56 -25.52
N PRO A 155 2.12 6.43 -26.17
CA PRO A 155 1.87 5.43 -27.23
C PRO A 155 2.86 5.41 -28.41
N TRP A 156 3.55 6.53 -28.63
CA TRP A 156 4.47 6.74 -29.74
C TRP A 156 5.92 6.32 -29.42
N HIS A 157 6.22 6.00 -28.16
CA HIS A 157 7.54 5.53 -27.72
C HIS A 157 7.43 4.44 -26.64
N PRO A 158 6.86 3.25 -26.95
CA PRO A 158 6.69 2.14 -26.01
C PRO A 158 8.00 1.61 -25.40
N PHE A 159 9.16 2.03 -25.92
CA PHE A 159 10.49 1.64 -25.43
C PHE A 159 11.19 2.76 -24.62
N ALA A 160 10.56 3.92 -24.40
CA ALA A 160 11.21 5.10 -23.82
C ALA A 160 11.01 5.33 -22.31
N GLY A 161 10.41 4.41 -21.56
CA GLY A 161 10.60 4.43 -20.11
C GLY A 161 9.50 3.81 -19.29
N GLY A 162 9.92 2.85 -18.45
CA GLY A 162 9.11 2.20 -17.42
C GLY A 162 8.48 0.91 -17.93
N GLU A 163 8.71 -0.18 -17.20
CA GLU A 163 7.83 -1.35 -17.31
C GLU A 163 6.57 -1.10 -16.50
N GLU A 164 5.49 -1.79 -16.87
CA GLU A 164 4.29 -1.85 -16.04
C GLU A 164 4.70 -2.35 -14.65
N ALA A 165 4.37 -1.55 -13.63
CA ALA A 165 4.79 -1.84 -12.27
C ALA A 165 3.77 -1.28 -11.29
N GLU A 166 3.26 -2.15 -10.42
CA GLU A 166 2.40 -1.76 -9.32
C GLU A 166 3.24 -1.23 -8.13
N PRO A 167 2.67 -0.35 -7.28
CA PRO A 167 3.34 0.17 -6.10
C PRO A 167 3.93 -0.93 -5.19
N LEU A 168 3.22 -2.05 -5.02
CA LEU A 168 3.67 -3.16 -4.18
C LEU A 168 4.94 -3.82 -4.72
N SER A 169 5.00 -4.08 -6.04
CA SER A 169 6.14 -4.75 -6.67
C SER A 169 7.41 -3.90 -6.58
N VAL A 170 7.31 -2.59 -6.81
CA VAL A 170 8.47 -1.70 -6.68
C VAL A 170 8.92 -1.54 -5.23
N ALA A 171 8.00 -1.47 -4.26
CA ALA A 171 8.34 -1.45 -2.84
C ALA A 171 9.09 -2.74 -2.41
N CYS A 172 8.64 -3.90 -2.87
CA CYS A 172 9.30 -5.19 -2.63
C CYS A 172 10.70 -5.25 -3.25
N GLN A 173 10.85 -4.78 -4.50
CA GLN A 173 12.14 -4.72 -5.20
C GLN A 173 13.15 -3.83 -4.45
N GLN A 174 12.71 -2.68 -3.96
CA GLN A 174 13.60 -1.73 -3.27
C GLN A 174 13.86 -2.14 -1.81
N GLY A 175 12.94 -2.90 -1.20
CA GLY A 175 13.07 -3.40 0.16
C GLY A 175 12.41 -2.52 1.22
N HIS A 176 11.40 -1.73 0.84
CA HIS A 176 10.73 -0.77 1.73
C HIS A 176 9.60 -1.46 2.51
N LYS A 177 9.98 -2.21 3.55
CA LYS A 177 9.08 -3.02 4.40
C LYS A 177 7.85 -2.27 4.90
N ASP A 178 8.02 -1.03 5.38
CA ASP A 178 6.92 -0.28 5.99
C ASP A 178 5.88 0.15 4.94
N VAL A 179 6.34 0.49 3.73
CA VAL A 179 5.46 0.73 2.58
C VAL A 179 4.77 -0.57 2.16
N VAL A 180 5.48 -1.70 2.12
CA VAL A 180 4.86 -3.00 1.79
C VAL A 180 3.73 -3.32 2.77
N ALA A 181 3.98 -3.21 4.08
CA ALA A 181 2.95 -3.41 5.09
C ALA A 181 1.72 -2.52 4.85
N LEU A 182 1.94 -1.23 4.62
CA LEU A 182 0.88 -0.26 4.37
C LEU A 182 0.07 -0.59 3.11
N LEU A 183 0.72 -0.99 2.01
CA LEU A 183 0.05 -1.36 0.78
C LEU A 183 -0.78 -2.65 0.95
N LEU A 184 -0.26 -3.64 1.69
CA LEU A 184 -1.01 -4.87 1.99
C LEU A 184 -2.21 -4.61 2.91
N GLU A 185 -2.08 -3.72 3.89
CA GLU A 185 -3.20 -3.25 4.72
C GLU A 185 -4.28 -2.54 3.88
N ALA A 186 -3.87 -1.85 2.82
CA ALA A 186 -4.76 -1.26 1.82
C ALA A 186 -5.27 -2.25 0.76
N ALA A 187 -5.10 -3.56 0.99
CA ALA A 187 -5.52 -4.65 0.11
C ALA A 187 -4.88 -4.63 -1.29
N ALA A 188 -3.59 -4.24 -1.36
CA ALA A 188 -2.78 -4.45 -2.56
C ALA A 188 -2.80 -5.93 -2.98
N SER A 189 -2.90 -6.17 -4.27
CA SER A 189 -2.92 -7.51 -4.85
C SER A 189 -1.51 -8.09 -4.89
N VAL A 190 -1.31 -9.23 -4.23
CA VAL A 190 -0.02 -9.95 -4.22
C VAL A 190 0.24 -10.77 -5.48
N GLU A 191 -0.78 -10.95 -6.34
CA GLU A 191 -0.73 -11.84 -7.52
C GLU A 191 -0.85 -11.10 -8.88
N SER A 192 -1.13 -9.78 -8.89
CA SER A 192 -1.28 -9.02 -10.15
C SER A 192 -0.04 -8.21 -10.53
N GLY A 193 0.66 -7.66 -9.54
CA GLY A 193 1.78 -6.77 -9.77
C GLY A 193 2.98 -7.47 -10.38
N ARG A 194 3.12 -7.40 -11.70
CA ARG A 194 4.35 -7.83 -12.38
C ARG A 194 5.27 -6.65 -12.59
N LEU A 195 6.56 -6.88 -12.39
CA LEU A 195 7.65 -5.98 -12.75
C LEU A 195 8.78 -6.87 -13.26
N PHE A 196 9.16 -6.77 -14.52
CA PHE A 196 10.01 -7.74 -15.22
C PHE A 196 9.49 -9.19 -15.08
N GLU A 197 8.17 -9.36 -15.25
CA GLU A 197 7.44 -10.65 -15.12
C GLU A 197 7.45 -11.30 -13.71
N LEU A 198 8.17 -10.72 -12.75
CA LEU A 198 8.20 -11.19 -11.36
C LEU A 198 7.06 -10.60 -10.54
N LEU A 199 6.46 -11.42 -9.69
CA LEU A 199 5.53 -11.03 -8.64
C LEU A 199 6.27 -10.34 -7.48
N PRO A 200 5.56 -9.67 -6.55
CA PRO A 200 6.15 -9.10 -5.35
C PRO A 200 6.99 -10.12 -4.57
N LEU A 201 6.51 -11.37 -4.42
CA LEU A 201 7.22 -12.44 -3.74
C LEU A 201 8.49 -12.86 -4.50
N GLY A 202 8.43 -12.86 -5.83
CA GLY A 202 9.59 -13.09 -6.69
C GLY A 202 10.68 -12.04 -6.47
N TRP A 203 10.31 -10.75 -6.46
CA TRP A 203 11.26 -9.67 -6.17
C TRP A 203 11.86 -9.76 -4.77
N ALA A 204 11.03 -10.02 -3.75
CA ALA A 204 11.49 -10.20 -2.38
C ALA A 204 12.49 -11.37 -2.26
N SER A 205 12.26 -12.45 -3.02
CA SER A 205 13.15 -13.63 -3.08
C SER A 205 14.44 -13.34 -3.84
N VAL A 206 14.39 -12.64 -4.99
CA VAL A 206 15.57 -12.20 -5.74
C VAL A 206 16.47 -11.30 -4.87
N LYS A 207 15.85 -10.42 -4.09
CA LYS A 207 16.56 -9.45 -3.25
C LYS A 207 16.92 -9.98 -1.86
N GLY A 208 16.49 -11.19 -1.50
CA GLY A 208 16.79 -11.81 -0.21
C GLY A 208 16.20 -11.04 0.97
N ARG A 209 14.92 -10.62 0.88
CA ARG A 209 14.24 -9.79 1.88
C ARG A 209 13.30 -10.63 2.77
N PRO A 210 13.79 -11.33 3.82
CA PRO A 210 12.97 -12.23 4.63
C PRO A 210 11.74 -11.56 5.24
N ASP A 211 11.89 -10.34 5.78
CA ASP A 211 10.76 -9.59 6.37
C ASP A 211 9.61 -9.34 5.39
N ILE A 212 9.93 -9.00 4.14
CA ILE A 212 8.94 -8.75 3.09
C ILE A 212 8.32 -10.07 2.63
N ILE A 213 9.11 -11.14 2.53
CA ILE A 213 8.58 -12.49 2.26
C ILE A 213 7.56 -12.88 3.34
N CYS A 214 7.87 -12.67 4.64
CA CYS A 214 6.92 -12.93 5.72
C CYS A 214 5.61 -12.17 5.50
N GLN A 215 5.67 -10.85 5.26
CA GLN A 215 4.48 -10.02 5.04
C GLN A 215 3.63 -10.49 3.85
N LEU A 216 4.28 -10.86 2.73
CA LEU A 216 3.58 -11.34 1.54
C LEU A 216 2.92 -12.70 1.78
N LEU A 217 3.57 -13.62 2.52
CA LEU A 217 2.99 -14.91 2.87
C LEU A 217 1.83 -14.77 3.87
N GLU A 218 1.92 -13.84 4.82
CA GLU A 218 0.81 -13.47 5.72
C GLU A 218 -0.39 -12.92 4.93
N ALA A 219 -0.11 -12.16 3.85
CA ALA A 219 -1.09 -11.71 2.88
C ALA A 219 -1.53 -12.77 1.85
N ARG A 220 -1.16 -14.04 2.07
CA ARG A 220 -1.55 -15.22 1.27
C ARG A 220 -1.00 -15.24 -0.16
N ALA A 221 0.18 -14.67 -0.40
CA ALA A 221 0.91 -14.88 -1.65
C ALA A 221 1.20 -16.37 -1.86
N ASP A 222 1.14 -16.85 -3.11
CA ASP A 222 1.48 -18.22 -3.45
C ASP A 222 2.99 -18.46 -3.27
N VAL A 223 3.35 -19.20 -2.22
CA VAL A 223 4.74 -19.54 -1.86
C VAL A 223 5.48 -20.29 -2.98
N GLY A 224 4.76 -20.92 -3.92
CA GLY A 224 5.30 -21.64 -5.06
C GLY A 224 5.50 -20.80 -6.32
N ASN A 225 5.07 -19.55 -6.35
CA ASN A 225 5.00 -18.76 -7.58
C ASN A 225 5.72 -17.41 -7.46
N ALA A 226 6.88 -17.28 -8.11
CA ALA A 226 7.61 -16.01 -8.22
C ALA A 226 7.16 -15.15 -9.41
N GLY A 227 6.21 -15.61 -10.24
CA GLY A 227 5.79 -14.96 -11.47
C GLY A 227 6.27 -15.69 -12.72
N ILE A 228 7.38 -15.25 -13.31
CA ILE A 228 7.92 -15.79 -14.57
C ILE A 228 7.98 -17.31 -14.55
N SER A 229 7.34 -17.96 -15.52
CA SER A 229 7.26 -19.43 -15.67
C SER A 229 6.88 -20.18 -14.38
N SER A 230 6.16 -19.52 -13.45
CA SER A 230 5.90 -20.02 -12.11
C SER A 230 7.16 -20.53 -11.38
N LEU A 231 8.28 -19.82 -11.56
CA LEU A 231 9.53 -20.16 -10.89
C LEU A 231 9.31 -20.22 -9.38
N PRO A 232 9.75 -21.29 -8.70
CA PRO A 232 9.61 -21.37 -7.25
C PRO A 232 10.46 -20.30 -6.55
N PRO A 233 9.89 -19.45 -5.69
CA PRO A 233 10.63 -18.49 -4.88
C PRO A 233 11.82 -19.11 -4.13
N LEU A 234 11.66 -20.34 -3.63
CA LEU A 234 12.72 -21.07 -2.92
C LEU A 234 13.91 -21.39 -3.83
N LEU A 235 13.66 -21.73 -5.10
CA LEU A 235 14.71 -22.00 -6.09
C LEU A 235 15.57 -20.74 -6.31
N ILE A 236 14.92 -19.58 -6.44
CA ILE A 236 15.57 -18.27 -6.61
C ILE A 236 16.43 -17.93 -5.38
N ALA A 237 15.83 -17.96 -4.18
CA ALA A 237 16.55 -17.66 -2.94
C ALA A 237 17.74 -18.60 -2.74
N ALA A 238 17.58 -19.88 -3.10
CA ALA A 238 18.63 -20.89 -2.95
C ALA A 238 19.83 -20.67 -3.88
N GLY A 239 19.59 -20.45 -5.18
CA GLY A 239 20.67 -20.18 -6.14
C GLY A 239 21.43 -18.88 -5.84
N LEU A 240 20.71 -17.85 -5.39
CA LEU A 240 21.31 -16.57 -5.02
C LEU A 240 21.99 -16.57 -3.65
N GLY A 241 21.75 -17.59 -2.81
CA GLY A 241 22.42 -17.75 -1.53
C GLY A 241 21.76 -17.01 -0.36
N HIS A 242 20.48 -16.65 -0.50
CA HIS A 242 19.75 -15.89 0.51
C HIS A 242 19.21 -16.82 1.61
N LEU A 243 20.07 -17.15 2.58
CA LEU A 243 19.78 -18.11 3.64
C LEU A 243 18.48 -17.81 4.41
N ASP A 244 18.31 -16.58 4.89
CA ASP A 244 17.15 -16.21 5.71
C ASP A 244 15.87 -16.16 4.90
N ALA A 245 15.95 -15.73 3.63
CA ALA A 245 14.82 -15.78 2.71
C ALA A 245 14.39 -17.23 2.44
N ALA A 246 15.34 -18.13 2.18
CA ALA A 246 15.06 -19.56 1.99
C ALA A 246 14.43 -20.17 3.25
N ARG A 247 14.91 -19.78 4.44
CA ARG A 247 14.33 -20.23 5.72
C ARG A 247 12.87 -19.80 5.86
N VAL A 248 12.58 -18.52 5.64
CA VAL A 248 11.20 -18.00 5.73
C VAL A 248 10.29 -18.68 4.71
N LEU A 249 10.76 -18.92 3.48
CA LEU A 249 9.98 -19.63 2.46
C LEU A 249 9.65 -21.08 2.89
N LEU A 250 10.60 -21.79 3.51
CA LEU A 250 10.38 -23.13 4.06
C LEU A 250 9.39 -23.12 5.24
N GLU A 251 9.51 -22.15 6.14
CA GLU A 251 8.53 -21.92 7.23
C GLU A 251 7.13 -21.61 6.67
N GLY A 252 7.09 -20.91 5.53
CA GLY A 252 5.92 -20.66 4.68
C GLY A 252 5.40 -21.87 3.91
N LYS A 253 5.94 -23.07 4.16
CA LYS A 253 5.58 -24.34 3.50
C LYS A 253 5.90 -24.39 2.01
N ALA A 254 6.95 -23.70 1.56
CA ALA A 254 7.53 -23.96 0.25
C ALA A 254 7.93 -25.44 0.12
N THR A 255 7.60 -26.07 -1.01
CA THR A 255 8.05 -27.43 -1.31
C THR A 255 9.56 -27.45 -1.48
N VAL A 256 10.26 -28.17 -0.60
CA VAL A 256 11.73 -28.28 -0.58
C VAL A 256 12.29 -28.73 -1.92
N ASP A 257 11.76 -29.81 -2.50
CA ASP A 257 12.19 -30.39 -3.78
C ASP A 257 11.38 -29.86 -4.97
N THR A 258 10.90 -28.62 -4.87
CA THR A 258 10.37 -27.93 -6.04
C THR A 258 11.42 -27.89 -7.15
N CYS A 259 11.02 -27.86 -8.41
CA CYS A 259 11.98 -27.79 -9.51
C CYS A 259 11.45 -26.97 -10.68
N SER A 260 12.38 -26.38 -11.41
CA SER A 260 12.10 -25.75 -12.70
C SER A 260 13.18 -26.20 -13.68
N GLU A 261 12.77 -26.66 -14.86
CA GLU A 261 13.69 -27.22 -15.88
C GLU A 261 14.63 -28.31 -15.30
N GLY A 262 14.14 -29.11 -14.36
CA GLY A 262 14.90 -30.18 -13.69
C GLY A 262 15.91 -29.69 -12.63
N ILE A 263 15.97 -28.38 -12.34
CA ILE A 263 16.84 -27.82 -11.31
C ILE A 263 16.08 -27.68 -10.00
N THR A 264 16.56 -28.33 -8.93
CA THR A 264 16.04 -28.19 -7.56
C THR A 264 16.74 -27.06 -6.81
N PRO A 265 16.15 -26.51 -5.72
CA PRO A 265 16.81 -25.56 -4.84
C PRO A 265 18.19 -26.04 -4.36
N LEU A 266 18.31 -27.34 -4.01
CA LEU A 266 19.58 -27.91 -3.57
C LEU A 266 20.59 -27.94 -4.72
N GLY A 267 20.17 -28.43 -5.90
CA GLY A 267 21.02 -28.45 -7.09
C GLY A 267 21.51 -27.06 -7.49
N PHE A 268 20.64 -26.04 -7.44
CA PHE A 268 21.04 -24.68 -7.78
C PHE A 268 21.96 -24.05 -6.73
N ALA A 269 21.69 -24.28 -5.44
CA ALA A 269 22.56 -23.87 -4.35
C ALA A 269 23.95 -24.53 -4.45
N ALA A 270 24.01 -25.82 -4.79
CA ALA A 270 25.25 -26.56 -5.00
C ALA A 270 26.05 -26.02 -6.20
N TYR A 271 25.39 -25.85 -7.35
CA TYR A 271 26.00 -25.24 -8.54
C TYR A 271 26.57 -23.84 -8.25
N SER A 272 25.87 -23.05 -7.43
CA SER A 272 26.25 -21.69 -7.07
C SER A 272 27.16 -21.59 -5.83
N GLY A 273 27.56 -22.72 -5.24
CA GLY A 273 28.45 -22.77 -4.06
C GLY A 273 27.85 -22.21 -2.77
N ARG A 274 26.53 -22.24 -2.61
CA ARG A 274 25.79 -21.66 -1.46
C ARG A 274 25.70 -22.66 -0.29
N VAL A 275 26.84 -22.94 0.33
CA VAL A 275 26.97 -24.01 1.34
C VAL A 275 25.98 -23.89 2.50
N ASP A 276 25.74 -22.69 3.03
CA ASP A 276 24.82 -22.53 4.17
C ASP A 276 23.37 -22.82 3.79
N VAL A 277 22.96 -22.42 2.58
CA VAL A 277 21.64 -22.75 2.02
C VAL A 277 21.53 -24.25 1.79
N MET A 278 22.58 -24.91 1.26
CA MET A 278 22.57 -26.36 1.08
C MET A 278 22.36 -27.08 2.41
N ARG A 279 23.04 -26.66 3.49
CA ARG A 279 22.82 -27.23 4.82
C ARG A 279 21.39 -27.02 5.32
N LEU A 280 20.81 -25.84 5.07
CA LEU A 280 19.42 -25.55 5.40
C LEU A 280 18.46 -26.50 4.65
N LEU A 281 18.63 -26.64 3.33
CA LEU A 281 17.78 -27.48 2.49
C LEU A 281 17.88 -28.96 2.85
N LEU A 282 19.09 -29.49 3.06
CA LEU A 282 19.30 -30.86 3.54
C LEU A 282 18.68 -31.07 4.93
N GLY A 283 18.82 -30.09 5.82
CA GLY A 283 18.17 -30.12 7.13
C GLY A 283 16.64 -30.07 7.07
N ALA A 284 16.08 -29.51 5.98
CA ALA A 284 14.65 -29.51 5.68
C ALA A 284 14.18 -30.76 4.92
N GLY A 285 15.08 -31.71 4.64
CA GLY A 285 14.76 -32.99 3.99
C GLY A 285 14.89 -32.99 2.47
N ALA A 286 15.67 -32.08 1.88
CA ALA A 286 15.91 -32.08 0.44
C ALA A 286 16.59 -33.36 -0.03
N ASP A 287 16.15 -33.86 -1.19
CA ASP A 287 16.79 -35.00 -1.83
C ASP A 287 18.17 -34.58 -2.36
N ALA A 288 19.18 -35.39 -2.05
CA ALA A 288 20.56 -35.17 -2.45
C ALA A 288 20.93 -35.88 -3.76
N GLU A 289 20.04 -36.73 -4.29
CA GLU A 289 20.24 -37.47 -5.56
C GLU A 289 19.81 -36.70 -6.82
#